data_AF-A0A1Z9Y6V8-F1
#
_entry.id   AF-A0A1Z9Y6V8-F1
#
_cell.length_a   1.000
_cell.length_b   1.000
_cell.length_c   1.000
_cell.angle_alpha   90.00
_cell.angle_beta   90.00
_cell.angle_gamma   90.00
#
_symmetry.space_group_name_H-M   'P 1'
#
loop_
_entity.id
_entity.type
_entity.pdbx_description
1 polymer ?
#
loop_
_entity_poly.entity_id
_entity_poly.type
_entity_poly.pdbx_seq_one_letter_code
_entity_poly.pdbx_strand_id
1 'polypeptide(L)' 'MSESKDWSPSYTAWKLMETILEANEVKPSDLGKDLLLDLFSDCVNAVSGEYVADLDDLDDEFDEDEFDDEIDDDNADA' A
#
# COMPACT_ATOMS: atom_id res chain seq x y z
N MET A 1 18.07 8.55 -11.32
CA MET A 1 18.19 7.33 -10.48
C MET A 1 16.77 6.92 -10.12
N SER A 2 16.12 6.06 -10.88
CA SER A 2 14.87 5.45 -10.41
C SER A 2 15.29 4.15 -9.73
N GLU A 3 15.58 4.23 -8.43
CA GLU A 3 15.70 3.02 -7.62
C GLU A 3 14.30 2.43 -7.50
N SER A 4 13.89 1.62 -8.48
CA SER A 4 12.81 0.66 -8.28
C SER A 4 13.24 -0.22 -7.12
N LYS A 5 12.81 0.15 -5.91
CA LYS A 5 13.15 -0.58 -4.71
C LYS A 5 12.32 -1.86 -4.78
N ASP A 6 12.97 -2.97 -5.12
CA ASP A 6 12.34 -4.30 -5.15
C ASP A 6 11.91 -4.67 -3.73
N TRP A 7 10.68 -4.33 -3.35
CA TRP A 7 10.13 -4.69 -2.06
C TRP A 7 9.71 -6.15 -2.12
N SER A 8 10.14 -6.94 -1.14
CA SER A 8 9.65 -8.30 -1.06
C SER A 8 8.13 -8.29 -0.79
N PRO A 9 7.35 -9.24 -1.34
CA PRO A 9 5.90 -9.29 -1.12
C PRO A 9 5.53 -9.27 0.37
N SER A 10 6.31 -9.95 1.21
CA SER A 10 6.12 -9.95 2.67
C SER A 10 6.35 -8.58 3.30
N TYR A 11 7.29 -7.79 2.79
CA TYR A 11 7.55 -6.44 3.29
C TYR A 11 6.45 -5.46 2.88
N THR A 12 5.99 -5.55 1.62
CA THR A 12 4.86 -4.76 1.14
C THR A 12 3.57 -5.11 1.87
N ALA A 13 3.30 -6.40 2.12
CA ALA A 13 2.15 -6.84 2.91
C ALA A 13 2.21 -6.34 4.36
N TRP A 14 3.41 -6.33 4.95
CA TRP A 14 3.59 -5.77 6.29
C TRP A 14 3.28 -4.27 6.32
N LYS A 15 3.71 -3.52 5.30
CA LYS A 15 3.41 -2.08 5.18
C LYS A 15 1.93 -1.81 4.97
N LEU A 16 1.25 -2.59 4.14
CA LEU A 16 -0.20 -2.52 3.98
C LEU A 16 -0.94 -2.76 5.30
N MET A 17 -0.51 -3.77 6.06
CA MET A 17 -1.05 -4.05 7.39
C MET A 17 -0.85 -2.88 8.35
N GLU A 18 0.34 -2.26 8.38
CA GLU A 18 0.59 -1.06 9.20
C GLU A 18 -0.37 0.09 8.84
N THR A 19 -0.54 0.37 7.54
CA THR A 19 -1.44 1.43 7.06
C THR A 19 -2.89 1.17 7.47
N ILE A 20 -3.38 -0.07 7.35
CA ILE A 20 -4.75 -0.43 7.75
C ILE A 20 -4.94 -0.22 9.26
N LEU A 21 -3.97 -0.64 10.08
CA LEU A 21 -4.04 -0.49 11.52
C LEU A 21 -4.01 0.98 11.95
N GLU A 22 -3.16 1.80 11.31
CA GLU A 22 -3.09 3.25 11.54
C GLU A 22 -4.39 3.94 11.14
N ALA A 23 -4.98 3.62 9.99
CA ALA A 23 -6.22 4.22 9.51
C ALA A 23 -7.42 3.93 10.43
N ASN A 24 -7.40 2.81 11.15
CA ASN A 24 -8.43 2.44 12.11
C ASN A 24 -8.08 2.85 13.55
N GLU A 25 -6.96 3.53 13.76
CA GLU A 25 -6.41 3.90 15.08
C GLU A 25 -6.24 2.69 16.02
N VAL A 26 -6.01 1.50 15.47
CA VAL A 26 -5.87 0.25 16.23
C VAL A 26 -4.41 -0.09 16.42
N LYS A 27 -4.00 -0.38 17.66
CA LYS A 27 -2.65 -0.89 17.90
C LYS A 27 -2.61 -2.39 17.66
N PRO A 28 -1.51 -2.94 17.13
CA PRO A 28 -1.35 -4.39 16.95
C PRO A 28 -1.58 -5.18 18.26
N SER A 29 -1.19 -4.61 19.40
CA SER A 29 -1.41 -5.22 20.73
C SER A 29 -2.87 -5.49 21.07
N ASP A 30 -3.79 -4.77 20.43
CA ASP A 30 -5.20 -4.75 20.80
C ASP A 30 -6.01 -5.82 20.03
N LEU A 31 -5.54 -6.28 18.86
CA LEU A 31 -6.18 -7.35 18.08
C LEU A 31 -5.88 -8.76 18.62
N GLY A 32 -4.71 -8.96 19.22
CA GLY A 32 -4.21 -10.28 19.57
C GLY A 32 -3.52 -10.99 18.39
N LYS A 33 -2.70 -12.00 18.71
CA LYS A 33 -1.77 -12.63 17.77
C LYS A 33 -2.46 -13.30 16.58
N ASP A 34 -3.53 -14.03 16.81
CA ASP A 34 -4.18 -14.82 15.76
C ASP A 34 -4.83 -13.91 14.71
N LEU A 35 -5.54 -12.87 15.16
CA LEU A 35 -6.18 -11.90 14.28
C LEU A 35 -5.18 -11.05 13.49
N LEU A 36 -4.00 -10.75 14.08
CA LEU A 36 -2.90 -10.11 13.36
C LEU A 36 -2.32 -11.00 12.26
N LEU A 37 -2.20 -12.30 12.52
CA LEU A 37 -1.70 -13.25 11.53
C LEU A 37 -2.69 -13.44 10.38
N ASP A 38 -3.99 -13.44 10.68
CA ASP A 38 -5.05 -13.46 9.68
C ASP A 38 -4.99 -12.20 8.80
N LEU A 39 -4.92 -11.01 9.41
CA LEU A 39 -4.79 -9.75 8.67
C LEU A 39 -3.51 -9.70 7.81
N PHE A 40 -2.39 -10.19 8.33
CA PHE A 40 -1.15 -10.27 7.56
C PHE A 40 -1.29 -11.23 6.37
N SER A 41 -1.97 -12.38 6.56
CA SER A 41 -2.25 -13.31 5.48
C SER A 41 -3.11 -12.67 4.39
N ASP A 42 -4.14 -11.92 4.76
CA ASP A 42 -4.98 -11.17 3.82
C ASP A 42 -4.17 -10.14 3.04
N CYS A 43 -3.27 -9.42 3.72
CA CYS A 43 -2.37 -8.46 3.09
C CYS A 43 -1.38 -9.13 2.12
N VAL A 44 -0.86 -10.32 2.44
CA VAL A 44 0.00 -11.10 1.54
C VAL A 44 -0.77 -11.53 0.29
N ASN A 45 -2.01 -12.00 0.45
CA ASN A 45 -2.86 -12.41 -0.67
C ASN A 45 -3.21 -11.22 -1.58
N ALA A 46 -3.48 -10.04 -0.99
CA ALA A 46 -3.74 -8.81 -1.74
C ALA A 46 -2.51 -8.35 -2.54
N VAL A 47 -1.33 -8.30 -1.93
CA VAL A 47 -0.08 -7.89 -2.58
C VAL A 47 0.37 -8.89 -3.64
N SER A 48 0.12 -10.18 -3.43
CA SER A 48 0.49 -11.23 -4.39
C SER A 48 -0.46 -11.31 -5.59
N GLY A 49 -1.50 -10.46 -5.64
CA GLY A 49 -2.48 -10.43 -6.73
C GLY A 49 -3.45 -11.61 -6.71
N GLU A 50 -3.55 -12.35 -5.60
CA GLU A 50 -4.56 -13.40 -5.42
C GLU A 50 -5.90 -12.84 -4.92
N TYR A 51 -5.93 -11.59 -4.42
CA TYR A 51 -7.19 -10.86 -4.20
C TYR A 51 -7.69 -10.28 -5.52
N VAL A 52 -8.30 -11.14 -6.34
CA VAL A 52 -9.19 -10.70 -7.43
C VAL A 52 -10.53 -10.34 -6.79
N ALA A 53 -10.61 -9.18 -6.13
CA ALA A 53 -11.87 -8.46 -6.19
C ALA A 53 -12.04 -8.09 -7.67
N ASP A 54 -13.19 -8.41 -8.25
CA ASP A 54 -13.50 -8.20 -9.67
C ASP A 54 -13.06 -6.79 -10.11
N LEU A 55 -11.86 -6.69 -10.71
CA LEU A 55 -11.29 -5.44 -11.22
C LEU A 55 -12.08 -4.88 -12.41
N ASP A 56 -13.09 -5.62 -12.88
CA ASP A 56 -14.07 -5.16 -13.85
C ASP A 56 -14.90 -3.96 -13.34
N ASP A 57 -14.91 -3.68 -12.04
CA ASP A 57 -15.54 -2.48 -11.45
C ASP A 57 -14.56 -1.30 -11.24
N LEU A 58 -13.26 -1.47 -11.49
CA LEU A 58 -12.22 -0.45 -11.23
C LEU A 58 -11.65 0.18 -12.51
N ASP A 59 -12.22 -0.15 -13.67
CA ASP A 59 -11.80 0.38 -14.99
C ASP A 59 -12.43 1.76 -15.31
N ASP A 60 -13.27 2.31 -14.42
CA ASP A 60 -14.04 3.55 -14.65
C ASP A 60 -13.69 4.73 -13.69
N GLU A 61 -12.71 4.61 -12.78
CA GLU A 61 -12.35 5.70 -11.84
C GLU A 61 -10.84 5.83 -11.49
N PHE A 62 -9.93 5.43 -12.37
CA PHE A 62 -8.55 5.92 -12.33
C PHE A 62 -8.30 6.85 -13.51
N ASP A 63 -8.75 8.10 -13.38
CA ASP A 63 -8.23 9.19 -14.19
C ASP A 63 -6.73 9.32 -13.88
N GLU A 64 -5.86 8.89 -14.82
CA GLU A 64 -4.40 9.05 -14.76
C GLU A 64 -3.92 10.52 -14.80
N ASP A 65 -4.84 11.49 -14.72
CA ASP A 65 -4.60 12.92 -14.83
C ASP A 65 -4.44 13.67 -13.48
N GLU A 66 -4.39 12.98 -12.33
CA GLU A 66 -4.23 13.61 -10.98
C GLU A 66 -2.90 13.29 -10.26
N PHE A 67 -1.79 13.14 -10.99
CA PHE A 67 -0.45 13.30 -10.39
C PHE A 67 0.28 14.49 -11.01
N ASP A 68 -0.39 15.65 -11.02
CA ASP A 68 0.22 16.96 -11.25
C ASP A 68 0.67 17.56 -9.90
N ASP A 69 1.64 16.92 -9.26
CA ASP A 69 2.44 17.59 -8.24
C ASP A 69 3.65 18.23 -8.94
N GLU A 70 3.41 19.45 -9.42
CA GLU A 70 4.40 20.48 -9.74
C GLU A 70 5.36 20.63 -8.54
N ILE A 71 6.39 19.79 -8.46
CA ILE A 71 7.53 20.00 -7.56
C ILE A 71 8.44 21.02 -8.26
N ASP A 72 8.17 22.29 -7.96
CA ASP A 72 9.05 23.43 -8.20
C ASP A 72 10.38 23.22 -7.45
N ASP A 73 11.36 22.61 -8.12
CA ASP A 73 12.74 22.48 -7.66
C ASP A 73 13.51 23.76 -7.99
N ASP A 74 13.11 24.88 -7.38
CA ASP A 74 13.93 26.11 -7.37
C ASP A 74 15.02 25.97 -6.30
N ASN A 75 16.00 25.12 -6.58
CA ASN A 75 17.22 24.96 -5.80
C ASN A 75 18.45 25.35 -6.63
N ALA A 76 18.75 26.66 -6.54
CA ALA A 76 20.00 27.35 -6.82
C ALA A 76 21.27 26.50 -7.09
N ASP A 77 21.85 26.63 -8.30
CA ASP A 77 23.28 26.90 -8.54
C ASP A 77 23.56 27.09 -10.06
N ALA A 78 23.83 28.34 -10.50
CA ALA A 78 24.76 28.76 -11.58
C ALA A 78 24.52 30.22 -12.03
#